data_AF-A0A0Q9LKL6-F1
#
_entry.id   AF-A0A0Q9LKL6-F1
#
_cell.length_a   1.000
_cell.length_b   1.000
_cell.length_c   1.000
_cell.angle_alpha   90.00
_cell.angle_beta   90.00
_cell.angle_gamma   90.00
#
_symmetry.space_group_name_H-M   'P 1'
#
loop_
_entity.id
_entity.type
_entity.pdbx_description
1 polymer ?
#
loop_
_entity_poly.entity_id
_entity_poly.type
_entity_poly.pdbx_seq_one_letter_code
_entity_poly.pdbx_strand_id
1 'polypeptide(L)'
;MNWFLAHEKELADVFAEAEGIISAFPAPLDHLGLAYLATFDGRKEESTKNYICYLLPYWMKDISDLPPESMNKLSLANVFVMLYYFIQDDIMDSAKGEHKDKLPLANLFHMHFISIYREMFPAASPFWGNYETYIMEWSEAVSNEQQSDYFHHDISKVAKKASPVKNASTGALLLTNQAHLIPVVTAAVEQTLITLQMLDDWADWEEDLEEGSYNCLLASMRKQLRLSTDSAISPEMVKQQLYVHDFLDFYGQIAITHHEQLLDLQISMTQMINFHDSLVQNIQKVALEIKENRKMLASGGFYYFLSKTS
;
A
#
# COMPACT_ATOMS: atom_id res chain seq x y z
N MET A 1 -0.84 18.27 3.94
CA MET A 1 -1.50 17.01 4.38
C MET A 1 -1.56 16.97 5.90
N ASN A 2 -2.73 17.24 6.49
CA ASN A 2 -2.89 17.22 7.96
C ASN A 2 -2.74 15.80 8.55
N TRP A 3 -3.17 14.77 7.81
CA TRP A 3 -3.12 13.36 8.24
C TRP A 3 -1.70 12.77 8.40
N PHE A 4 -0.68 13.39 7.80
CA PHE A 4 0.73 13.02 7.94
C PHE A 4 1.43 13.89 8.99
N LEU A 5 1.37 15.21 8.82
CA LEU A 5 2.07 16.18 9.66
C LEU A 5 1.65 16.11 11.14
N ALA A 6 0.44 15.63 11.43
CA ALA A 6 -0.04 15.44 12.78
C ALA A 6 0.74 14.39 13.60
N HIS A 7 1.49 13.49 12.96
CA HIS A 7 2.22 12.40 13.64
C HIS A 7 3.70 12.34 13.25
N GLU A 8 4.24 13.42 12.65
CA GLU A 8 5.63 13.44 12.17
C GLU A 8 6.64 13.15 13.30
N LYS A 9 6.36 13.66 14.51
CA LYS A 9 7.20 13.42 15.68
C LYS A 9 7.14 11.96 16.11
N GLU A 10 5.94 11.40 16.27
CA GLU A 10 5.77 10.00 16.66
C GLU A 10 6.40 9.06 15.62
N LEU A 11 6.28 9.37 14.33
CA LEU A 11 6.95 8.61 13.27
C LEU A 11 8.47 8.73 13.36
N ALA A 12 9.02 9.92 13.62
CA ALA A 12 10.46 10.07 13.79
C ALA A 12 10.98 9.22 14.96
N ASP A 13 10.24 9.15 16.06
CA ASP A 13 10.58 8.33 17.21
C ASP A 13 10.50 6.82 16.88
N VAL A 14 9.44 6.37 16.18
CA VAL A 14 9.28 4.97 15.75
C VAL A 14 10.37 4.53 14.78
N PHE A 15 10.70 5.35 13.78
CA PHE A 15 11.76 5.03 12.83
C PHE A 15 13.15 5.03 13.49
N ALA A 16 13.41 5.95 14.43
CA ALA A 16 14.65 5.93 15.20
C ALA A 16 14.76 4.67 16.09
N GLU A 17 13.65 4.20 16.65
CA GLU A 17 13.63 2.93 17.40
C GLU A 17 13.87 1.73 16.48
N ALA A 18 13.27 1.70 15.29
CA ALA A 18 13.54 0.68 14.27
C ALA A 18 15.01 0.67 13.85
N GLU A 19 15.61 1.85 13.58
CA GLU A 19 17.04 1.99 13.29
C GLU A 19 17.92 1.45 14.42
N GLY A 20 17.57 1.75 15.68
CA GLY A 20 18.27 1.24 16.85
C GLY A 20 18.23 -0.28 16.97
N ILE A 21 17.07 -0.89 16.70
CA ILE A 21 16.90 -2.36 16.69
C ILE A 21 17.72 -2.99 15.55
N ILE A 22 17.60 -2.46 14.33
CA ILE A 22 18.29 -3.00 13.15
C ILE A 22 19.81 -2.86 13.27
N SER A 23 20.31 -1.78 13.87
CA SER A 23 21.74 -1.57 14.12
C SER A 23 22.36 -2.65 15.04
N ALA A 24 21.54 -3.39 15.79
CA ALA A 24 21.98 -4.48 16.65
C ALA A 24 21.97 -5.85 15.94
N PHE A 25 21.57 -5.93 14.67
CA PHE A 25 21.57 -7.17 13.89
C PHE A 25 23.00 -7.67 13.63
N PRO A 26 23.20 -8.98 13.40
CA PRO A 26 24.51 -9.50 13.06
C PRO A 26 24.94 -9.02 11.67
N ALA A 27 26.21 -8.59 11.54
CA ALA A 27 26.77 -8.21 10.24
C ALA A 27 26.68 -9.36 9.20
N PRO A 28 26.34 -9.08 7.93
CA PRO A 28 26.12 -7.75 7.33
C PRO A 28 24.65 -7.26 7.38
N LEU A 29 23.76 -7.92 8.13
CA LEU A 29 22.32 -7.65 8.11
C LEU A 29 21.94 -6.33 8.79
N ASP A 30 22.80 -5.80 9.66
CA ASP A 30 22.70 -4.46 10.23
C ASP A 30 22.70 -3.39 9.14
N HIS A 31 23.75 -3.35 8.33
CA HIS A 31 23.91 -2.38 7.25
C HIS A 31 22.87 -2.56 6.16
N LEU A 32 22.57 -3.81 5.79
CA LEU A 32 21.55 -4.11 4.78
C LEU A 32 20.15 -3.73 5.27
N GLY A 33 19.82 -4.02 6.53
CA GLY A 33 18.54 -3.64 7.13
C GLY A 33 18.36 -2.13 7.21
N LEU A 34 19.40 -1.38 7.60
CA LEU A 34 19.35 0.08 7.66
C LEU A 34 19.19 0.69 6.26
N ALA A 35 19.90 0.17 5.27
CA ALA A 35 19.76 0.59 3.88
C ALA A 35 18.34 0.29 3.35
N TYR A 36 17.76 -0.85 3.72
CA TYR A 36 16.41 -1.22 3.33
C TYR A 36 15.34 -0.34 4.03
N LEU A 37 15.42 -0.13 5.34
CA LEU A 37 14.52 0.77 6.06
C LEU A 37 14.54 2.20 5.47
N ALA A 38 15.72 2.65 5.05
CA ALA A 38 15.93 3.99 4.53
C ALA A 38 15.14 4.34 3.26
N THR A 39 14.66 3.35 2.47
CA THR A 39 13.83 3.57 1.27
C THR A 39 12.35 3.82 1.63
N PHE A 40 11.93 3.41 2.82
CA PHE A 40 10.54 3.53 3.31
C PHE A 40 10.33 4.66 4.31
N ASP A 41 11.39 5.41 4.61
CA ASP A 41 11.33 6.56 5.52
C ASP A 41 10.60 7.74 4.86
N GLY A 42 9.32 7.90 5.21
CA GLY A 42 8.39 8.91 4.68
C GLY A 42 8.83 10.37 4.86
N ARG A 43 9.92 10.63 5.61
CA ARG A 43 10.54 11.96 5.75
C ARG A 43 11.42 12.33 4.55
N LYS A 44 11.79 11.37 3.71
CA LYS A 44 12.63 11.59 2.52
C LYS A 44 11.74 11.83 1.30
N GLU A 45 12.14 12.76 0.42
CA GLU A 45 11.38 13.11 -0.80
C GLU A 45 11.22 11.91 -1.76
N GLU A 46 12.11 10.91 -1.69
CA GLU A 46 12.11 9.70 -2.52
C GLU A 46 11.42 8.50 -1.84
N SER A 47 10.69 8.70 -0.74
CA SER A 47 10.05 7.61 0.00
C SER A 47 8.83 7.03 -0.73
N THR A 48 8.64 5.71 -0.62
CA THR A 48 7.45 5.03 -1.13
C THR A 48 6.20 5.45 -0.34
N LYS A 49 5.07 5.61 -1.03
CA LYS A 49 3.83 6.22 -0.52
C LYS A 49 3.00 5.29 0.40
N ASN A 50 3.65 4.33 1.04
CA ASN A 50 3.04 3.30 1.88
C ASN A 50 2.74 3.78 3.31
N TYR A 51 2.30 5.03 3.44
CA TYR A 51 2.08 5.70 4.73
C TYR A 51 1.14 4.94 5.66
N ILE A 52 0.12 4.28 5.09
CA ILE A 52 -0.85 3.49 5.86
C ILE A 52 -0.18 2.38 6.68
N CYS A 53 0.94 1.82 6.21
CA CYS A 53 1.66 0.77 6.94
C CYS A 53 2.02 1.24 8.34
N TYR A 54 2.56 2.44 8.52
CA TYR A 54 3.03 2.92 9.83
C TYR A 54 2.14 4.00 10.47
N LEU A 55 1.22 4.62 9.72
CA LEU A 55 0.27 5.62 10.26
C LEU A 55 -1.06 5.03 10.74
N LEU A 56 -1.44 3.83 10.27
CA LEU A 56 -2.72 3.23 10.64
C LEU A 56 -2.98 3.21 12.16
N PRO A 57 -2.02 2.82 13.04
CA PRO A 57 -2.23 2.91 14.49
C PRO A 57 -2.64 4.31 14.96
N TYR A 58 -2.00 5.36 14.43
CA TYR A 58 -2.31 6.73 14.84
C TYR A 58 -3.65 7.22 14.29
N TRP A 59 -4.06 6.75 13.12
CA TRP A 59 -5.40 7.02 12.58
C TRP A 59 -6.52 6.31 13.34
N MET A 60 -6.19 5.24 14.08
CA MET A 60 -7.12 4.58 14.99
C MET A 60 -7.43 5.40 16.24
N LYS A 61 -6.66 6.46 16.58
CA LYS A 61 -6.88 7.31 17.78
C LYS A 61 -8.33 7.81 17.91
N ASP A 62 -9.01 8.05 16.78
CA ASP A 62 -10.39 8.54 16.77
C ASP A 62 -11.42 7.50 17.28
N ILE A 63 -11.08 6.20 17.21
CA ILE A 63 -11.95 5.09 17.61
C ILE A 63 -11.31 4.16 18.64
N SER A 64 -10.04 4.35 19.01
CA SER A 64 -9.36 3.55 20.03
C SER A 64 -8.57 4.48 20.95
N ASP A 65 -8.98 4.57 22.21
CA ASP A 65 -8.30 5.34 23.25
C ASP A 65 -7.14 4.52 23.85
N LEU A 66 -6.04 4.42 23.09
CA LEU A 66 -4.81 3.78 23.55
C LEU A 66 -3.80 4.81 24.04
N PRO A 67 -3.00 4.46 25.07
CA PRO A 67 -1.89 5.30 25.47
C PRO A 67 -0.86 5.40 24.33
N PRO A 68 -0.14 6.54 24.21
CA PRO A 68 0.84 6.76 23.15
C PRO A 68 1.88 5.63 23.02
N GLU A 69 2.30 5.02 24.14
CA GLU A 69 3.24 3.89 24.13
C GLU A 69 2.68 2.69 23.36
N SER A 70 1.40 2.35 23.51
CA SER A 70 0.77 1.24 22.79
C SER A 70 0.62 1.56 21.30
N MET A 71 0.33 2.82 20.96
CA MET A 71 0.27 3.26 19.56
C MET A 71 1.64 3.18 18.88
N ASN A 72 2.70 3.61 19.57
CA ASN A 72 4.07 3.52 19.07
C ASN A 72 4.51 2.05 18.89
N LYS A 73 4.19 1.17 19.84
CA LYS A 73 4.45 -0.27 19.71
C LYS A 73 3.73 -0.90 18.51
N LEU A 74 2.46 -0.58 18.29
CA LEU A 74 1.72 -1.05 17.11
C LEU A 74 2.32 -0.50 15.81
N SER A 75 2.73 0.77 15.78
CA SER A 75 3.38 1.39 14.62
C SER A 75 4.74 0.76 14.32
N LEU A 76 5.57 0.56 15.34
CA LEU A 76 6.86 -0.12 15.22
C LEU A 76 6.71 -1.57 14.72
N ALA A 77 5.75 -2.32 15.27
CA ALA A 77 5.45 -3.66 14.78
C ALA A 77 5.05 -3.62 13.29
N ASN A 78 4.22 -2.66 12.90
CA ASN A 78 3.80 -2.51 11.52
C ASN A 78 4.93 -2.07 10.57
N VAL A 79 5.91 -1.29 11.02
CA VAL A 79 7.14 -1.02 10.24
C VAL A 79 7.85 -2.34 9.94
N PHE A 80 8.07 -3.19 10.95
CA PHE A 80 8.70 -4.49 10.74
C PHE A 80 7.84 -5.45 9.90
N VAL A 81 6.50 -5.40 10.01
CA VAL A 81 5.58 -6.14 9.12
C VAL A 81 5.77 -5.69 7.68
N MET A 82 5.76 -4.39 7.41
CA MET A 82 5.97 -3.82 6.08
C MET A 82 7.31 -4.28 5.50
N LEU A 83 8.42 -4.10 6.24
CA LEU A 83 9.74 -4.51 5.77
C LEU A 83 9.83 -6.02 5.50
N TYR A 84 9.19 -6.85 6.34
CA TYR A 84 9.17 -8.28 6.15
C TYR A 84 8.46 -8.68 4.85
N TYR A 85 7.24 -8.17 4.64
CA TYR A 85 6.43 -8.55 3.47
C TYR A 85 6.96 -7.95 2.18
N PHE A 86 7.51 -6.73 2.19
CA PHE A 86 8.18 -6.19 1.01
C PHE A 86 9.42 -6.99 0.62
N ILE A 87 10.18 -7.54 1.58
CA ILE A 87 11.24 -8.49 1.23
C ILE A 87 10.66 -9.78 0.64
N GLN A 88 9.51 -10.27 1.11
CA GLN A 88 8.88 -11.45 0.51
C GLN A 88 8.49 -11.16 -0.94
N ASP A 89 7.85 -10.02 -1.21
CA ASP A 89 7.46 -9.59 -2.55
C ASP A 89 8.70 -9.43 -3.45
N ASP A 90 9.72 -8.69 -2.99
CA ASP A 90 11.01 -8.54 -3.68
C ASP A 90 11.66 -9.90 -4.03
N ILE A 91 11.50 -10.92 -3.19
CA ILE A 91 12.04 -12.27 -3.42
C ILE A 91 11.20 -13.02 -4.46
N MET A 92 9.89 -12.86 -4.45
CA MET A 92 8.98 -13.50 -5.41
C MET A 92 9.16 -12.92 -6.82
N ASP A 93 9.43 -11.62 -6.91
CA ASP A 93 9.54 -10.89 -8.17
C ASP A 93 10.97 -10.91 -8.76
N SER A 94 12.00 -11.08 -7.90
CA SER A 94 13.40 -11.06 -8.36
C SER A 94 13.84 -12.31 -9.15
N ALA A 95 14.74 -12.08 -10.12
CA ALA A 95 15.45 -13.14 -10.81
C ALA A 95 16.38 -13.94 -9.87
N LYS A 96 16.67 -15.19 -10.24
CA LYS A 96 17.46 -16.14 -9.43
C LYS A 96 18.77 -15.54 -8.91
N GLY A 97 18.87 -15.31 -7.60
CA GLY A 97 20.12 -14.97 -6.91
C GLY A 97 20.04 -13.89 -5.83
N GLU A 98 18.98 -13.07 -5.82
CA GLU A 98 18.84 -11.96 -4.86
C GLU A 98 18.44 -12.39 -3.44
N HIS A 99 18.12 -13.67 -3.23
CA HIS A 99 17.50 -14.14 -1.99
C HIS A 99 18.46 -14.37 -0.82
N LYS A 100 19.79 -14.44 -1.08
CA LYS A 100 20.76 -14.93 -0.08
C LYS A 100 20.79 -14.10 1.20
N ASP A 101 20.77 -12.77 1.07
CA ASP A 101 20.84 -11.86 2.21
C ASP A 101 19.44 -11.31 2.59
N LYS A 102 18.51 -11.25 1.64
CA LYS A 102 17.11 -10.88 1.85
C LYS A 102 16.38 -11.86 2.79
N LEU A 103 16.55 -13.17 2.62
CA LEU A 103 15.85 -14.18 3.45
C LEU A 103 16.23 -14.12 4.95
N PRO A 104 17.53 -14.10 5.33
CA PRO A 104 17.91 -13.91 6.73
C PRO A 104 17.42 -12.58 7.30
N LEU A 105 17.47 -11.50 6.52
CA LEU A 105 16.99 -10.19 6.94
C LEU A 105 15.49 -10.19 7.23
N ALA A 106 14.68 -10.76 6.33
CA ALA A 106 13.25 -10.95 6.53
C ALA A 106 12.95 -11.74 7.82
N ASN A 107 13.69 -12.82 8.10
CA ASN A 107 13.50 -13.57 9.34
C ASN A 107 13.74 -12.74 10.60
N LEU A 108 14.70 -11.81 10.59
CA LEU A 108 14.93 -10.89 11.71
C LEU A 108 13.76 -9.92 11.86
N PHE A 109 13.30 -9.30 10.77
CA PHE A 109 12.10 -8.44 10.82
C PHE A 109 10.87 -9.19 11.34
N HIS A 110 10.66 -10.41 10.87
CA HIS A 110 9.59 -11.29 11.34
C HIS A 110 9.68 -11.56 12.84
N MET A 111 10.86 -11.95 13.32
CA MET A 111 11.10 -12.17 14.74
C MET A 111 10.74 -10.93 15.59
N HIS A 112 11.09 -9.73 15.11
CA HIS A 112 10.85 -8.49 15.84
C HIS A 112 9.37 -8.12 15.94
N PHE A 113 8.62 -8.11 14.84
CA PHE A 113 7.19 -7.78 14.94
C PHE A 113 6.42 -8.83 15.76
N ILE A 114 6.79 -10.11 15.66
CA ILE A 114 6.19 -11.17 16.49
C ILE A 114 6.50 -10.95 17.98
N SER A 115 7.74 -10.54 18.32
CA SER A 115 8.10 -10.23 19.71
C SER A 115 7.23 -9.11 20.26
N ILE A 116 7.05 -8.03 19.50
CA ILE A 116 6.20 -6.90 19.90
C ILE A 116 4.75 -7.37 20.10
N TYR A 117 4.19 -8.14 19.17
CA TYR A 117 2.82 -8.67 19.35
C TYR A 117 2.69 -9.60 20.56
N ARG A 118 3.71 -10.40 20.88
CA ARG A 118 3.69 -11.28 22.07
C ARG A 118 3.73 -10.50 23.38
N GLU A 119 4.37 -9.34 23.40
CA GLU A 119 4.35 -8.44 24.56
C GLU A 119 2.96 -7.80 24.75
N MET A 120 2.26 -7.51 23.66
CA MET A 120 0.95 -6.83 23.69
C MET A 120 -0.23 -7.79 23.86
N PHE A 121 -0.13 -9.02 23.37
CA PHE A 121 -1.24 -9.96 23.29
C PHE A 121 -0.91 -11.31 23.96
N PRO A 122 -1.64 -11.71 25.02
CA PRO A 122 -1.53 -13.04 25.59
C PRO A 122 -1.78 -14.14 24.54
N ALA A 123 -1.26 -15.35 24.77
CA ALA A 123 -1.43 -16.48 23.85
C ALA A 123 -2.90 -16.86 23.56
N ALA A 124 -3.80 -16.62 24.53
CA ALA A 124 -5.24 -16.86 24.38
C ALA A 124 -6.02 -15.69 23.73
N SER A 125 -5.32 -14.61 23.33
CA SER A 125 -5.95 -13.44 22.70
C SER A 125 -6.58 -13.81 21.35
N PRO A 126 -7.77 -13.28 21.02
CA PRO A 126 -8.35 -13.43 19.68
C PRO A 126 -7.52 -12.74 18.58
N PHE A 127 -6.51 -11.94 18.93
CA PHE A 127 -5.56 -11.35 17.99
C PHE A 127 -4.92 -12.41 17.09
N TRP A 128 -4.49 -13.54 17.66
CA TRP A 128 -3.75 -14.57 16.93
C TRP A 128 -4.59 -15.24 15.83
N GLY A 129 -5.89 -15.40 16.03
CA GLY A 129 -6.79 -15.93 14.98
C GLY A 129 -6.98 -14.94 13.81
N ASN A 130 -7.01 -13.64 14.10
CA ASN A 130 -7.05 -12.62 13.05
C ASN A 130 -5.71 -12.55 12.30
N TYR A 131 -4.58 -12.60 13.03
CA TYR A 131 -3.24 -12.67 12.46
C TYR A 131 -3.08 -13.84 11.49
N GLU A 132 -3.51 -15.05 11.90
CA GLU A 132 -3.50 -16.24 11.05
C GLU A 132 -4.37 -16.05 9.79
N THR A 133 -5.57 -15.47 9.95
CA THR A 133 -6.45 -15.15 8.84
C THR A 133 -5.78 -14.21 7.83
N TYR A 134 -5.13 -13.14 8.30
CA TYR A 134 -4.46 -12.18 7.43
C TYR A 134 -3.25 -12.77 6.70
N ILE A 135 -2.54 -13.72 7.31
CA ILE A 135 -1.48 -14.47 6.61
C ILE A 135 -2.08 -15.36 5.52
N MET A 136 -3.15 -16.11 5.83
CA MET A 136 -3.80 -16.98 4.84
C MET A 136 -4.32 -16.16 3.65
N GLU A 137 -4.92 -15.00 3.91
CA GLU A 137 -5.36 -14.06 2.87
C GLU A 137 -4.20 -13.59 1.98
N TRP A 138 -3.09 -13.16 2.61
CA TRP A 138 -1.89 -12.75 1.87
C TRP A 138 -1.34 -13.89 1.02
N SER A 139 -1.13 -15.08 1.62
CA SER A 139 -0.60 -16.25 0.92
C SER A 139 -1.47 -16.68 -0.25
N GLU A 140 -2.81 -16.64 -0.10
CA GLU A 140 -3.74 -16.92 -1.19
C GLU A 140 -3.62 -15.86 -2.30
N ALA A 141 -3.55 -14.58 -1.93
CA ALA A 141 -3.51 -13.47 -2.88
C ALA A 141 -2.25 -13.52 -3.76
N VAL A 142 -1.06 -13.63 -3.16
CA VAL A 142 0.22 -13.61 -3.90
C VAL A 142 0.47 -14.91 -4.68
N SER A 143 -0.07 -16.05 -4.23
CA SER A 143 0.13 -17.32 -4.96
C SER A 143 -0.77 -17.48 -6.18
N ASN A 144 -1.88 -16.74 -6.26
CA ASN A 144 -2.92 -16.93 -7.28
C ASN A 144 -3.18 -15.70 -8.15
N GLU A 145 -2.43 -14.61 -7.97
CA GLU A 145 -2.62 -13.33 -8.68
C GLU A 145 -2.69 -13.45 -10.21
N GLN A 146 -1.93 -14.37 -10.81
CA GLN A 146 -1.92 -14.56 -12.26
C GLN A 146 -3.13 -15.37 -12.79
N GLN A 147 -3.93 -15.97 -11.89
CA GLN A 147 -4.94 -16.96 -12.28
C GLN A 147 -6.35 -16.36 -12.44
N SER A 148 -6.60 -15.13 -11.99
CA SER A 148 -7.93 -14.53 -12.05
C SER A 148 -7.90 -13.02 -12.11
N ASP A 149 -8.86 -12.44 -12.83
CA ASP A 149 -9.10 -11.00 -12.86
C ASP A 149 -9.79 -10.54 -11.57
N TYR A 150 -8.98 -10.21 -10.55
CA TYR A 150 -9.46 -9.82 -9.22
C TYR A 150 -10.22 -8.49 -9.22
N PHE A 151 -9.68 -7.47 -9.88
CA PHE A 151 -10.28 -6.14 -9.91
C PHE A 151 -11.73 -6.15 -10.42
N HIS A 152 -12.09 -7.09 -11.30
CA HIS A 152 -13.43 -7.18 -11.87
C HIS A 152 -14.33 -8.26 -11.26
N HIS A 153 -13.77 -9.31 -10.64
CA HIS A 153 -14.55 -10.43 -10.08
C HIS A 153 -14.58 -10.46 -8.55
N ASP A 154 -13.52 -10.01 -7.90
CA ASP A 154 -13.37 -9.98 -6.44
C ASP A 154 -12.32 -8.93 -6.04
N ILE A 155 -12.72 -7.67 -6.03
CA ILE A 155 -11.82 -6.54 -5.76
C ILE A 155 -11.18 -6.61 -4.37
N SER A 156 -11.81 -7.31 -3.43
CA SER A 156 -11.25 -7.54 -2.09
C SER A 156 -9.92 -8.27 -2.15
N LYS A 157 -9.69 -9.13 -3.17
CA LYS A 157 -8.43 -9.84 -3.35
C LYS A 157 -7.26 -8.93 -3.68
N VAL A 158 -7.52 -7.75 -4.24
CA VAL A 158 -6.47 -6.72 -4.45
C VAL A 158 -5.93 -6.25 -3.10
N ALA A 159 -6.80 -5.95 -2.14
CA ALA A 159 -6.37 -5.55 -0.78
C ALA A 159 -5.69 -6.68 0.00
N LYS A 160 -6.02 -7.94 -0.27
CA LYS A 160 -5.49 -9.09 0.49
C LYS A 160 -3.98 -9.25 0.38
N LYS A 161 -3.34 -8.73 -0.67
CA LYS A 161 -1.87 -8.62 -0.76
C LYS A 161 -1.26 -7.79 0.39
N ALA A 162 -2.01 -6.85 0.94
CA ALA A 162 -1.59 -6.05 2.08
C ALA A 162 -2.36 -6.40 3.37
N SER A 163 -3.01 -7.57 3.43
CA SER A 163 -3.77 -8.00 4.61
C SER A 163 -3.02 -7.89 5.95
N PRO A 164 -1.71 -8.18 6.04
CA PRO A 164 -0.97 -8.04 7.28
C PRO A 164 -0.95 -6.62 7.88
N VAL A 165 -1.19 -5.57 7.09
CA VAL A 165 -1.31 -4.18 7.57
C VAL A 165 -2.46 -4.05 8.59
N LYS A 166 -3.52 -4.84 8.43
CA LYS A 166 -4.71 -4.88 9.31
C LYS A 166 -4.40 -5.33 10.74
N ASN A 167 -3.23 -5.91 11.01
CA ASN A 167 -2.82 -6.31 12.36
C ASN A 167 -2.81 -5.12 13.33
N ALA A 168 -2.33 -3.94 12.90
CA ALA A 168 -2.33 -2.74 13.74
C ALA A 168 -3.73 -2.31 14.19
N SER A 169 -4.66 -2.18 13.24
CA SER A 169 -6.02 -1.72 13.54
C SER A 169 -6.78 -2.78 14.37
N THR A 170 -6.62 -4.06 14.04
CA THR A 170 -7.19 -5.17 14.81
C THR A 170 -6.63 -5.18 16.23
N GLY A 171 -5.32 -5.02 16.38
CA GLY A 171 -4.65 -4.93 17.68
C GLY A 171 -5.19 -3.77 18.52
N ALA A 172 -5.37 -2.59 17.92
CA ALA A 172 -5.89 -1.42 18.60
C ALA A 172 -7.33 -1.62 19.10
N LEU A 173 -8.19 -2.23 18.28
CA LEU A 173 -9.56 -2.55 18.67
C LEU A 173 -9.61 -3.59 19.78
N LEU A 174 -8.77 -4.62 19.73
CA LEU A 174 -8.75 -5.66 20.76
C LEU A 174 -8.25 -5.13 22.11
N LEU A 175 -7.21 -4.29 22.12
CA LEU A 175 -6.70 -3.65 23.33
C LEU A 175 -7.71 -2.68 23.98
N THR A 176 -8.65 -2.14 23.19
CA THR A 176 -9.71 -1.24 23.67
C THR A 176 -11.07 -1.92 23.84
N ASN A 177 -11.15 -3.25 23.74
CA ASN A 177 -12.39 -4.05 23.84
C ASN A 177 -13.46 -3.70 22.78
N GLN A 178 -13.03 -3.30 21.59
CA GLN A 178 -13.88 -2.90 20.46
C GLN A 178 -13.82 -3.91 19.30
N ALA A 179 -13.70 -5.20 19.63
CA ALA A 179 -13.65 -6.28 18.64
C ALA A 179 -14.83 -6.27 17.64
N HIS A 180 -15.99 -5.76 18.05
CA HIS A 180 -17.17 -5.63 17.19
C HIS A 180 -16.98 -4.66 16.00
N LEU A 181 -15.98 -3.77 16.05
CA LEU A 181 -15.64 -2.85 14.96
C LEU A 181 -14.66 -3.46 13.95
N ILE A 182 -14.08 -4.65 14.22
CA ILE A 182 -13.10 -5.29 13.32
C ILE A 182 -13.64 -5.39 11.89
N PRO A 183 -14.89 -5.87 11.63
CA PRO A 183 -15.37 -6.01 10.25
C PRO A 183 -15.45 -4.68 9.48
N VAL A 184 -15.94 -3.61 10.11
CA VAL A 184 -16.09 -2.31 9.45
C VAL A 184 -14.75 -1.60 9.26
N VAL A 185 -13.83 -1.73 10.23
CA VAL A 185 -12.47 -1.21 10.12
C VAL A 185 -11.69 -1.96 9.05
N THR A 186 -11.82 -3.29 8.97
CA THR A 186 -11.22 -4.11 7.90
C THR A 186 -11.69 -3.65 6.54
N ALA A 187 -13.00 -3.48 6.33
CA ALA A 187 -13.53 -3.00 5.07
C ALA A 187 -12.98 -1.60 4.71
N ALA A 188 -12.87 -0.70 5.68
CA ALA A 188 -12.37 0.65 5.46
C ALA A 188 -10.87 0.68 5.10
N VAL A 189 -10.07 -0.16 5.75
CA VAL A 189 -8.64 -0.33 5.45
C VAL A 189 -8.47 -0.96 4.07
N GLU A 190 -9.24 -2.00 3.73
CA GLU A 190 -9.18 -2.66 2.42
C GLU A 190 -9.53 -1.73 1.26
N GLN A 191 -10.57 -0.89 1.41
CA GLN A 191 -10.91 0.13 0.41
C GLN A 191 -9.76 1.13 0.19
N THR A 192 -9.08 1.51 1.26
CA THR A 192 -7.91 2.38 1.19
C THR A 192 -6.74 1.70 0.48
N LEU A 193 -6.49 0.43 0.77
CA LEU A 193 -5.43 -0.37 0.13
C LEU A 193 -5.72 -0.62 -1.36
N ILE A 194 -6.98 -0.84 -1.75
CA ILE A 194 -7.36 -0.96 -3.17
C ILE A 194 -7.03 0.33 -3.92
N THR A 195 -7.43 1.48 -3.37
CA THR A 195 -7.18 2.77 -4.03
C THR A 195 -5.70 3.13 -4.05
N LEU A 196 -4.92 2.69 -3.05
CA LEU A 196 -3.46 2.80 -3.06
C LEU A 196 -2.85 1.94 -4.19
N GLN A 197 -3.23 0.66 -4.27
CA GLN A 197 -2.78 -0.22 -5.35
C GLN A 197 -3.14 0.35 -6.72
N MET A 198 -4.31 0.98 -6.87
CA MET A 198 -4.67 1.63 -8.14
C MET A 198 -3.67 2.72 -8.55
N LEU A 199 -3.12 3.46 -7.59
CA LEU A 199 -2.13 4.52 -7.85
C LEU A 199 -0.76 3.91 -8.17
N ASP A 200 -0.37 2.84 -7.49
CA ASP A 200 0.88 2.11 -7.74
C ASP A 200 0.83 1.45 -9.13
N ASP A 201 -0.27 0.76 -9.47
CA ASP A 201 -0.53 0.19 -10.79
C ASP A 201 -0.49 1.24 -11.92
N TRP A 202 -0.79 2.50 -11.62
CA TRP A 202 -0.60 3.59 -12.57
C TRP A 202 0.86 3.98 -12.72
N ALA A 203 1.65 4.01 -11.63
CA ALA A 203 3.06 4.35 -11.69
C ALA A 203 3.87 3.27 -12.43
N ASP A 204 3.52 2.00 -12.21
CA ASP A 204 4.36 0.85 -12.55
C ASP A 204 3.87 0.08 -13.79
N TRP A 205 2.87 0.60 -14.51
CA TRP A 205 2.22 -0.13 -15.62
C TRP A 205 3.17 -0.58 -16.74
N GLU A 206 4.27 0.16 -16.99
CA GLU A 206 5.26 -0.23 -18.01
C GLU A 206 6.06 -1.47 -17.58
N GLU A 207 6.48 -1.52 -16.32
CA GLU A 207 7.22 -2.63 -15.71
C GLU A 207 6.31 -3.85 -15.56
N ASP A 208 5.11 -3.67 -15.00
CA ASP A 208 4.11 -4.73 -14.84
C ASP A 208 3.74 -5.38 -16.19
N LEU A 209 3.68 -4.59 -17.26
CA LEU A 209 3.40 -5.10 -18.59
C LEU A 209 4.56 -5.93 -19.16
N GLU A 210 5.81 -5.53 -18.89
CA GLU A 210 7.01 -6.24 -19.34
C GLU A 210 7.16 -7.57 -18.59
N GLU A 211 6.92 -7.57 -17.28
CA GLU A 211 7.06 -8.74 -16.41
C GLU A 211 5.86 -9.70 -16.48
N GLY A 212 4.70 -9.21 -16.94
CA GLY A 212 3.46 -9.96 -16.96
C GLY A 212 2.77 -10.05 -15.60
N SER A 213 3.11 -9.13 -14.70
CA SER A 213 2.55 -8.99 -13.35
C SER A 213 1.09 -8.54 -13.40
N TYR A 214 0.32 -8.89 -12.36
CA TYR A 214 -1.08 -8.49 -12.29
C TYR A 214 -1.20 -7.01 -11.94
N ASN A 215 -1.87 -6.24 -12.81
CA ASN A 215 -2.07 -4.80 -12.66
C ASN A 215 -3.54 -4.43 -12.98
N CYS A 216 -4.20 -3.71 -12.06
CA CYS A 216 -5.63 -3.38 -12.13
C CYS A 216 -5.96 -2.42 -13.28
N LEU A 217 -5.04 -1.51 -13.62
CA LEU A 217 -5.17 -0.60 -14.76
C LEU A 217 -5.17 -1.39 -16.07
N LEU A 218 -4.20 -2.29 -16.25
CA LEU A 218 -4.08 -3.16 -17.42
C LEU A 218 -5.27 -4.13 -17.54
N ALA A 219 -5.71 -4.73 -16.43
CA ALA A 219 -6.90 -5.57 -16.38
C ALA A 219 -8.16 -4.81 -16.83
N SER A 220 -8.32 -3.57 -16.37
CA SER A 220 -9.43 -2.69 -16.76
C SER A 220 -9.40 -2.32 -18.24
N MET A 221 -8.23 -2.04 -18.80
CA MET A 221 -8.08 -1.77 -20.23
C MET A 221 -8.41 -3.00 -21.08
N ARG A 222 -7.95 -4.19 -20.67
CA ARG A 222 -8.27 -5.46 -21.35
C ARG A 222 -9.79 -5.67 -21.42
N LYS A 223 -10.50 -5.46 -20.30
CA LYS A 223 -11.96 -5.57 -20.25
C LYS A 223 -12.66 -4.53 -21.12
N GLN A 224 -12.23 -3.27 -21.10
CA GLN A 224 -12.80 -2.21 -21.94
C GLN A 224 -12.62 -2.51 -23.43
N LEU A 225 -11.44 -3.00 -23.83
CA LEU A 225 -11.12 -3.37 -25.20
C LEU A 225 -11.73 -4.72 -25.62
N ARG A 226 -12.39 -5.43 -24.69
CA ARG A 226 -12.96 -6.77 -24.90
C ARG A 226 -11.94 -7.77 -25.42
N LEU A 227 -10.70 -7.67 -24.93
CA LEU A 227 -9.64 -8.60 -25.26
C LEU A 227 -9.92 -9.94 -24.57
N SER A 228 -9.63 -11.04 -25.27
CA SER A 228 -9.59 -12.36 -24.63
C SER A 228 -8.37 -12.45 -23.70
N THR A 229 -8.42 -13.35 -22.72
CA THR A 229 -7.30 -13.59 -21.79
C THR A 229 -6.00 -13.92 -22.54
N ASP A 230 -6.11 -14.62 -23.67
CA ASP A 230 -4.96 -15.03 -24.51
C ASP A 230 -4.43 -13.91 -25.42
N SER A 231 -5.15 -12.80 -25.55
CA SER A 231 -4.71 -11.66 -26.36
C SER A 231 -3.74 -10.79 -25.58
N ALA A 232 -2.54 -10.58 -26.11
CA ALA A 232 -1.59 -9.64 -25.53
C ALA A 232 -2.08 -8.19 -25.69
N ILE A 233 -1.97 -7.40 -24.62
CA ILE A 233 -2.10 -5.94 -24.69
C ILE A 233 -0.71 -5.37 -25.00
N SER A 234 -0.58 -4.55 -26.05
CA SER A 234 0.72 -3.95 -26.40
C SER A 234 0.95 -2.62 -25.67
N PRO A 235 2.20 -2.20 -25.45
CA PRO A 235 2.50 -0.89 -24.87
C PRO A 235 1.84 0.27 -25.65
N GLU A 236 1.75 0.16 -26.97
CA GLU A 236 1.07 1.16 -27.82
C GLU A 236 -0.43 1.21 -27.56
N MET A 237 -1.07 0.05 -27.35
CA MET A 237 -2.49 0.00 -27.01
C MET A 237 -2.76 0.69 -25.67
N VAL A 238 -1.91 0.44 -24.66
CA VAL A 238 -1.99 1.08 -23.35
C VAL A 238 -1.80 2.59 -23.48
N LYS A 239 -0.73 3.03 -24.16
CA LYS A 239 -0.47 4.46 -24.45
C LYS A 239 -1.64 5.11 -25.18
N GLN A 240 -2.27 4.42 -26.12
CA GLN A 240 -3.45 4.93 -26.82
C GLN A 240 -4.64 5.11 -25.86
N GLN A 241 -4.91 4.13 -24.99
CA GLN A 241 -5.99 4.27 -23.99
C GLN A 241 -5.74 5.44 -23.04
N LEU A 242 -4.51 5.55 -22.52
CA LEU A 242 -4.11 6.58 -21.58
C LEU A 242 -4.14 7.99 -22.18
N TYR A 243 -3.42 8.18 -23.29
CA TYR A 243 -3.13 9.52 -23.81
C TYR A 243 -4.10 9.97 -24.90
N VAL A 244 -4.90 9.08 -25.50
CA VAL A 244 -5.87 9.43 -26.57
C VAL A 244 -7.31 9.26 -26.11
N HIS A 245 -7.62 8.18 -25.40
CA HIS A 245 -9.00 7.84 -25.01
C HIS A 245 -9.38 8.25 -23.59
N ASP A 246 -8.51 8.98 -22.89
CA ASP A 246 -8.76 9.51 -21.55
C ASP A 246 -9.15 8.41 -20.54
N PHE A 247 -8.58 7.21 -20.68
CA PHE A 247 -8.95 6.04 -19.86
C PHE A 247 -8.79 6.31 -18.34
N LEU A 248 -7.86 7.16 -17.94
CA LEU A 248 -7.67 7.51 -16.54
C LEU A 248 -8.85 8.26 -15.90
N ASP A 249 -9.74 8.88 -16.69
CA ASP A 249 -10.99 9.42 -16.13
C ASP A 249 -11.87 8.30 -15.60
N PHE A 250 -12.03 7.23 -16.40
CA PHE A 250 -12.80 6.06 -16.01
C PHE A 250 -12.18 5.39 -14.79
N TYR A 251 -10.86 5.26 -14.79
CA TYR A 251 -10.12 4.70 -13.65
C TYR A 251 -10.26 5.56 -12.38
N GLY A 252 -10.17 6.88 -12.53
CA GLY A 252 -10.43 7.83 -11.44
C GLY A 252 -11.87 7.77 -10.91
N GLN A 253 -12.85 7.52 -11.77
CA GLN A 253 -14.24 7.35 -11.34
C GLN A 253 -14.43 6.14 -10.43
N ILE A 254 -13.68 5.05 -10.64
CA ILE A 254 -13.67 3.89 -9.74
C ILE A 254 -13.17 4.31 -8.34
N ALA A 255 -12.07 5.07 -8.28
CA ALA A 255 -11.52 5.57 -7.02
C ALA A 255 -12.50 6.51 -6.27
N ILE A 256 -13.25 7.34 -6.99
CA ILE A 256 -14.32 8.17 -6.41
C ILE A 256 -15.40 7.28 -5.79
N THR A 257 -15.85 6.24 -6.50
CA THR A 257 -16.86 5.31 -5.99
C THR A 257 -16.36 4.56 -4.75
N HIS A 258 -15.09 4.17 -4.68
CA HIS A 258 -14.51 3.61 -3.44
C HIS A 258 -14.55 4.60 -2.28
N HIS A 259 -14.30 5.90 -2.54
CA HIS A 259 -14.39 6.92 -1.51
C HIS A 259 -15.81 7.13 -1.00
N GLU A 260 -16.80 7.15 -1.90
CA GLU A 260 -18.22 7.21 -1.53
C GLU A 260 -18.60 6.01 -0.65
N GLN A 261 -18.19 4.80 -1.03
CA GLN A 261 -18.40 3.58 -0.25
C GLN A 261 -17.72 3.64 1.13
N LEU A 262 -16.51 4.21 1.20
CA LEU A 262 -15.81 4.42 2.46
C LEU A 262 -16.57 5.37 3.39
N LEU A 263 -17.14 6.45 2.86
CA LEU A 263 -17.96 7.38 3.63
C LEU A 263 -19.26 6.72 4.14
N ASP A 264 -19.85 5.83 3.34
CA ASP A 264 -21.05 5.07 3.70
C ASP A 264 -20.82 4.07 4.86
N LEU A 265 -19.57 3.68 5.14
CA LEU A 265 -19.24 2.87 6.33
C LEU A 265 -19.45 3.65 7.65
N GLN A 266 -19.60 4.98 7.60
CA GLN A 266 -19.86 5.84 8.75
C GLN A 266 -18.86 5.66 9.91
N ILE A 267 -17.63 5.29 9.59
CA ILE A 267 -16.57 5.10 10.57
C ILE A 267 -15.91 6.42 10.94
N SER A 268 -15.69 6.65 12.23
CA SER A 268 -15.04 7.86 12.72
C SER A 268 -13.51 7.79 12.60
N MET A 269 -12.95 7.47 11.43
CA MET A 269 -11.50 7.45 11.19
C MET A 269 -11.10 8.59 10.23
N THR A 270 -11.17 9.83 10.71
CA THR A 270 -11.12 11.04 9.88
C THR A 270 -9.81 11.13 9.10
N GLN A 271 -8.70 10.76 9.74
CA GLN A 271 -7.38 10.89 9.13
C GLN A 271 -7.15 9.87 8.00
N MET A 272 -7.65 8.65 8.17
CA MET A 272 -7.61 7.63 7.10
C MET A 272 -8.54 8.03 5.94
N ILE A 273 -9.72 8.57 6.22
CA ILE A 273 -10.63 9.09 5.18
C ILE A 273 -9.95 10.21 4.39
N ASN A 274 -9.27 11.15 5.06
CA ASN A 274 -8.52 12.23 4.40
C ASN A 274 -7.31 11.71 3.61
N PHE A 275 -6.65 10.65 4.08
CA PHE A 275 -5.60 9.97 3.34
C PHE A 275 -6.18 9.35 2.05
N HIS A 276 -7.28 8.60 2.17
CA HIS A 276 -7.97 8.02 1.02
C HIS A 276 -8.39 9.09 0.00
N ASP A 277 -8.99 10.21 0.44
CA ASP A 277 -9.35 11.33 -0.44
C ASP A 277 -8.12 11.87 -1.18
N SER A 278 -6.97 11.97 -0.51
CA SER A 278 -5.73 12.39 -1.18
C SER A 278 -5.24 11.41 -2.26
N LEU A 279 -5.48 10.11 -2.11
CA LEU A 279 -5.18 9.12 -3.14
C LEU A 279 -6.10 9.31 -4.36
N VAL A 280 -7.40 9.51 -4.13
CA VAL A 280 -8.37 9.79 -5.20
C VAL A 280 -8.01 11.06 -5.96
N GLN A 281 -7.69 12.13 -5.23
CA GLN A 281 -7.27 13.40 -5.82
C GLN A 281 -5.98 13.25 -6.64
N ASN A 282 -5.04 12.40 -6.22
CA ASN A 282 -3.83 12.12 -6.99
C ASN A 282 -4.16 11.46 -8.34
N ILE A 283 -5.03 10.46 -8.36
CA ILE A 283 -5.46 9.80 -9.62
C ILE A 283 -6.15 10.80 -10.55
N GLN A 284 -7.07 11.62 -10.01
CA GLN A 284 -7.76 12.67 -10.78
C GLN A 284 -6.78 13.72 -11.32
N LYS A 285 -5.80 14.14 -10.52
CA LYS A 285 -4.78 15.11 -10.92
C LYS A 285 -3.94 14.57 -12.08
N VAL A 286 -3.51 13.31 -12.01
CA VAL A 286 -2.78 12.65 -13.11
C VAL A 286 -3.62 12.65 -14.39
N ALA A 287 -4.91 12.27 -14.30
CA ALA A 287 -5.81 12.28 -15.45
C ALA A 287 -5.93 13.68 -16.09
N LEU A 288 -6.02 14.72 -15.26
CA LEU A 288 -6.07 16.12 -15.70
C LEU A 288 -4.75 16.56 -16.36
N GLU A 289 -3.60 16.29 -15.73
CA GLU A 289 -2.28 16.64 -16.24
C GLU A 289 -2.01 16.03 -17.62
N ILE A 290 -2.44 14.79 -17.85
CA ILE A 290 -2.32 14.13 -19.16
C ILE A 290 -3.11 14.86 -20.24
N LYS A 291 -4.34 15.27 -19.94
CA LYS A 291 -5.19 16.03 -20.86
C LYS A 291 -4.64 17.42 -21.16
N GLU A 292 -4.13 18.11 -20.14
CA GLU A 292 -3.53 19.43 -20.28
C GLU A 292 -2.26 19.37 -21.13
N ASN A 293 -1.37 18.40 -20.87
CA ASN A 293 -0.19 18.16 -21.68
C ASN A 293 -0.54 17.88 -23.15
N ARG A 294 -1.58 17.08 -23.41
CA ARG A 294 -2.07 16.84 -24.77
C ARG A 294 -2.59 18.10 -25.45
N LYS A 295 -3.37 18.93 -24.75
CA LYS A 295 -3.87 20.22 -25.28
C LYS A 295 -2.71 21.17 -25.59
N MET A 296 -1.71 21.26 -24.72
CA MET A 296 -0.52 22.08 -24.96
C MET A 296 0.25 21.62 -26.20
N LEU A 297 0.50 20.33 -26.35
CA LEU A 297 1.17 19.77 -27.54
C LEU A 297 0.38 20.04 -28.83
N ALA A 298 -0.95 19.92 -28.79
CA ALA A 298 -1.83 20.24 -29.92
C ALA A 298 -1.83 21.75 -30.26
N SER A 299 -1.60 22.63 -29.28
CA SER A 299 -1.52 24.08 -29.47
C SER A 299 -0.15 24.58 -29.99
N GLY A 300 0.86 23.70 -30.07
CA GLY A 300 2.16 23.98 -30.70
C GLY A 300 3.35 23.45 -29.91
N GLY A 301 3.97 22.36 -30.38
CA GLY A 301 5.10 21.68 -29.71
C GLY A 301 6.36 22.53 -29.46
N PHE A 302 6.54 23.64 -30.20
CA PHE A 302 7.68 24.55 -30.01
C PHE A 302 7.55 25.41 -28.74
N TYR A 303 6.33 25.84 -28.38
CA TYR A 303 6.09 26.58 -27.12
C TYR A 303 6.29 25.70 -25.89
N TYR A 304 5.90 24.42 -25.99
CA TYR A 304 6.06 23.43 -24.92
C TYR A 304 7.53 23.11 -24.61
N PHE A 305 8.39 23.04 -25.63
CA PHE A 305 9.83 22.85 -25.43
C PHE A 305 10.44 24.04 -24.66
N LEU A 306 10.09 25.28 -25.03
CA LEU A 306 10.55 26.50 -24.36
C LEU A 306 10.06 26.64 -22.91
N SER A 307 8.83 26.20 -22.61
CA SER A 307 8.29 26.25 -21.23
C SER A 307 8.92 25.24 -20.27
N LYS A 308 9.55 24.17 -20.78
CA LYS A 308 10.28 23.19 -19.96
C LYS A 308 11.78 23.49 -19.78
N THR A 309 12.31 24.50 -20.49
CA THR A 309 13.73 24.90 -20.39
C THR A 309 13.95 26.22 -19.64
N SER A 310 12.91 26.78 -19.03
CA SER A 310 12.94 28.05 -18.29
C SER A 310 12.69 27.83 -16.80
#